data_AF-A0A7C1I4C1-F1
#
_entry.id   AF-A0A7C1I4C1-F1
#
_cell.length_a   1.000
_cell.length_b   1.000
_cell.length_c   1.000
_cell.angle_alpha   90.00
_cell.angle_beta   90.00
_cell.angle_gamma   90.00
#
_symmetry.space_group_name_H-M   'P 1'
#
loop_
_entity.id
_entity.type
_entity.pdbx_description
1 polymer ?
#
loop_
_entity_poly.entity_id
_entity_poly.type
_entity_poly.pdbx_seq_one_letter_code
_entity_poly.pdbx_strand_id
1 'polypeptide(L)'
;FLAVLVIVAAGAGLGMGLNDGGELFTGLAAYEHHYASWSSANGLSAKLDAFIIGSANLFSSFGIPQKYGAAFIVVFIVSFANTTLDSATRIQRISLQEIFTGRDGTIRRPFHNRYMATLVVVVAAAGMTFYRPGGQGAMVLWPLFGSLNQLMAALALGVVTVYMAAKKLPVLYTLLPMAAVLVLTLWAMAENLAGYVKSGEILLVVISAIILILTAWLTGSSVSALLRKRH
;
A
#
# COMPACT_ATOMS: atom_id res chain seq x y z
N PHE A 1 -0.89 4.19 18.70
CA PHE A 1 -0.88 3.15 19.74
C PHE A 1 -0.19 1.87 19.25
N LEU A 2 -0.68 1.20 18.19
CA LEU A 2 -0.05 -0.03 17.67
C LEU A 2 1.45 0.12 17.29
N ALA A 3 1.81 1.19 16.58
CA ALA A 3 3.22 1.43 16.20
C ALA A 3 4.16 1.54 17.41
N VAL A 4 3.68 2.11 18.52
CA VAL A 4 4.47 2.22 19.76
C VAL A 4 4.70 0.83 20.36
N LEU A 5 3.67 -0.02 20.40
CA LEU A 5 3.81 -1.41 20.87
C LEU A 5 4.80 -2.20 20.02
N VAL A 6 4.76 -2.03 18.69
CA VAL A 6 5.72 -2.68 17.78
C VAL A 6 7.13 -2.22 18.05
N ILE A 7 7.36 -0.91 18.25
CA ILE A 7 8.69 -0.37 18.56
C ILE A 7 9.20 -0.89 19.92
N VAL A 8 8.34 -0.91 20.94
CA VAL A 8 8.71 -1.40 22.27
C VAL A 8 9.02 -2.91 22.22
N ALA A 9 8.24 -3.69 21.49
CA ALA A 9 8.49 -5.12 21.31
C ALA A 9 9.78 -5.37 20.53
N ALA A 10 9.96 -4.76 19.36
CA ALA A 10 11.12 -4.99 18.50
C ALA A 10 12.43 -4.42 19.07
N GLY A 11 12.36 -3.39 19.92
CA GLY A 11 13.51 -2.84 20.63
C GLY A 11 13.70 -3.45 22.02
N ALA A 12 12.95 -2.94 23.00
CA ALA A 12 13.12 -3.30 24.41
C ALA A 12 12.75 -4.76 24.69
N GLY A 13 11.65 -5.25 24.12
CA GLY A 13 11.17 -6.63 24.29
C GLY A 13 12.16 -7.65 23.73
N LEU A 14 12.73 -7.40 22.55
CA LEU A 14 13.77 -8.23 21.96
C LEU A 14 15.02 -8.27 22.85
N GLY A 15 15.40 -7.11 23.41
CA GLY A 15 16.50 -6.98 24.37
C GLY A 15 16.31 -7.78 25.67
N MET A 16 15.09 -8.21 26.01
CA MET A 16 14.87 -9.01 27.23
C MET A 16 15.35 -10.46 27.09
N GLY A 17 15.61 -10.93 25.87
CA GLY A 17 16.13 -12.28 25.64
C GLY A 17 15.91 -12.75 24.21
N LEU A 18 16.99 -13.07 23.52
CA LEU A 18 16.98 -13.70 22.20
C LEU A 18 17.80 -14.98 22.28
N ASN A 19 17.16 -16.12 22.10
CA ASN A 19 17.87 -17.40 22.04
C ASN A 19 18.11 -17.76 20.57
N ASP A 20 19.37 -17.80 20.17
CA ASP A 20 19.77 -18.20 18.83
C ASP A 20 20.95 -19.18 18.93
N GLY A 21 20.86 -20.32 18.24
CA GLY A 21 21.89 -21.35 18.27
C GLY A 21 22.19 -21.98 19.66
N GLY A 22 21.35 -21.76 20.68
CA GLY A 22 21.58 -22.22 22.06
C GLY A 22 22.30 -21.19 22.95
N GLU A 23 22.66 -20.02 22.40
CA GLU A 23 23.16 -18.88 23.16
C GLU A 23 22.04 -17.89 23.45
N LEU A 24 21.99 -17.41 24.71
CA LEU A 24 21.02 -16.39 25.12
C LEU A 24 21.68 -15.02 25.06
N PHE A 25 21.25 -14.21 24.09
CA PHE A 25 21.61 -12.81 24.00
C PHE A 25 20.63 -11.96 24.81
N THR A 26 21.13 -10.93 25.50
CA THR A 26 20.30 -9.97 26.27
C THR A 26 20.82 -8.55 26.10
N GLY A 27 19.97 -7.57 26.38
CA GLY A 27 20.28 -6.15 26.31
C GLY A 27 20.76 -5.73 24.92
N LEU A 28 21.87 -4.99 24.88
CA LEU A 28 22.48 -4.50 23.65
C LEU A 28 22.93 -5.65 22.73
N ALA A 29 23.45 -6.75 23.29
CA ALA A 29 23.92 -7.88 22.49
C ALA A 29 22.80 -8.55 21.69
N ALA A 30 21.59 -8.64 22.25
CA ALA A 30 20.42 -9.16 21.52
C ALA A 30 20.00 -8.23 20.38
N TYR A 31 20.04 -6.93 20.63
CA TYR A 31 19.74 -5.92 19.62
C TYR A 31 20.78 -5.95 18.49
N GLU A 32 22.07 -5.95 18.81
CA GLU A 32 23.16 -6.02 17.84
C GLU A 32 23.17 -7.34 17.07
N HIS A 33 22.81 -8.47 17.69
CA HIS A 33 22.71 -9.75 17.00
C HIS A 33 21.62 -9.73 15.91
N HIS A 34 20.43 -9.24 16.24
CA HIS A 34 19.32 -9.16 15.29
C HIS A 34 19.50 -8.04 14.25
N TYR A 35 19.96 -6.87 14.69
CA TYR A 35 20.13 -5.66 13.87
C TYR A 35 21.58 -5.42 13.43
N ALA A 36 22.41 -6.46 13.40
CA ALA A 36 23.83 -6.39 13.04
C ALA A 36 24.07 -5.68 11.70
N SER A 37 23.15 -5.90 10.75
CA SER A 37 23.18 -5.26 9.45
C SER A 37 21.77 -4.99 8.94
N TRP A 38 21.66 -4.04 8.01
CA TRP A 38 20.43 -3.84 7.27
C TRP A 38 19.97 -5.10 6.53
N SER A 39 20.90 -5.95 6.09
CA SER A 39 20.58 -7.20 5.39
C SER A 39 19.94 -8.24 6.32
N SER A 40 20.50 -8.43 7.51
CA SER A 40 20.02 -9.43 8.49
C SER A 40 18.64 -9.08 9.06
N ALA A 41 18.33 -7.79 9.19
CA ALA A 41 17.02 -7.32 9.66
C ALA A 41 16.00 -7.10 8.52
N ASN A 42 16.39 -7.33 7.26
CA ASN A 42 15.49 -7.16 6.12
C ASN A 42 14.72 -8.46 5.80
N GLY A 43 13.54 -8.29 5.21
CA GLY A 43 12.64 -9.39 4.90
C GLY A 43 11.54 -9.58 5.94
N LEU A 44 10.51 -10.33 5.53
CA LEU A 44 9.30 -10.50 6.33
C LEU A 44 9.56 -11.37 7.57
N SER A 45 10.34 -12.45 7.45
CA SER A 45 10.63 -13.35 8.58
C SER A 45 11.34 -12.60 9.70
N ALA A 46 12.48 -11.96 9.42
CA ALA A 46 13.25 -11.22 10.43
C ALA A 46 12.39 -10.19 11.17
N LYS A 47 11.56 -9.43 10.44
CA LYS A 47 10.63 -8.45 11.02
C LYS A 47 9.56 -9.08 11.92
N LEU A 48 8.99 -10.21 11.50
CA LEU A 48 8.00 -10.94 12.29
C LEU A 48 8.64 -11.59 13.51
N ASP A 49 9.80 -12.21 13.37
CA ASP A 49 10.53 -12.88 14.43
C ASP A 49 10.88 -11.89 15.55
N ALA A 50 11.41 -10.70 15.19
CA ALA A 50 11.69 -9.64 16.16
C ALA A 50 10.45 -9.24 16.96
N PHE A 51 9.33 -9.05 16.26
CA PHE A 51 8.09 -8.61 16.88
C PHE A 51 7.45 -9.71 17.75
N ILE A 52 7.48 -10.96 17.30
CA ILE A 52 6.92 -12.12 18.03
C ILE A 52 7.74 -12.41 19.28
N ILE A 53 9.07 -12.55 19.15
CA ILE A 53 9.97 -12.83 20.28
C ILE A 53 9.91 -11.69 21.29
N GLY A 54 10.05 -10.45 20.80
CA GLY A 54 10.03 -9.28 21.67
C GLY A 54 8.70 -9.10 22.41
N SER A 55 7.58 -9.34 21.73
CA SER A 55 6.27 -9.30 22.40
C SER A 55 6.11 -10.44 23.41
N ALA A 56 6.54 -11.66 23.06
CA ALA A 56 6.46 -12.81 23.97
C ALA A 56 7.27 -12.60 25.27
N ASN A 57 8.42 -11.92 25.17
CA ASN A 57 9.22 -11.55 26.34
C ASN A 57 8.52 -10.50 27.22
N LEU A 58 7.85 -9.51 26.61
CA LEU A 58 7.05 -8.55 27.35
C LEU A 58 5.88 -9.24 28.08
N PHE A 59 5.21 -10.19 27.43
CA PHE A 59 4.17 -11.01 28.09
C PHE A 59 4.73 -11.82 29.28
N SER A 60 5.95 -12.36 29.15
CA SER A 60 6.65 -13.05 30.24
C SER A 60 6.84 -12.15 31.46
N SER A 61 7.12 -10.86 31.24
CA SER A 61 7.27 -9.87 32.31
C SER A 61 5.99 -9.59 33.08
N PHE A 62 4.83 -9.86 32.47
CA PHE A 62 3.51 -9.80 33.12
C PHE A 62 3.08 -11.15 33.73
N GLY A 63 3.95 -12.16 33.74
CA GLY A 63 3.67 -13.49 34.29
C GLY A 63 3.01 -14.47 33.31
N ILE A 64 2.88 -14.12 32.02
CA ILE A 64 2.34 -15.02 30.99
C ILE A 64 3.50 -15.78 30.33
N PRO A 65 3.52 -17.13 30.37
CA PRO A 65 4.64 -17.88 29.80
C PRO A 65 4.85 -17.57 28.31
N GLN A 66 6.12 -17.44 27.91
CA GLN A 66 6.55 -16.99 26.57
C GLN A 66 5.87 -17.78 25.43
N LYS A 67 5.67 -19.09 25.60
CA LYS A 67 4.96 -19.94 24.62
C LYS A 67 3.55 -19.46 24.32
N TYR A 68 2.80 -19.04 25.34
CA TYR A 68 1.43 -18.54 25.17
C TYR A 68 1.42 -17.10 24.64
N GLY A 69 2.37 -16.27 25.08
CA GLY A 69 2.55 -14.90 24.57
C GLY A 69 2.87 -14.88 23.07
N ALA A 70 3.77 -15.75 22.61
CA ALA A 70 4.10 -15.89 21.19
C ALA A 70 2.89 -16.35 20.37
N ALA A 71 2.17 -17.38 20.83
CA ALA A 71 0.97 -17.87 20.15
C ALA A 71 -0.12 -16.79 20.02
N PHE A 72 -0.34 -16.02 21.09
CA PHE A 72 -1.29 -14.90 21.08
C PHE A 72 -0.92 -13.85 20.02
N ILE A 73 0.35 -13.45 19.96
CA ILE A 73 0.82 -12.43 19.01
C ILE A 73 0.77 -12.94 17.57
N VAL A 74 1.09 -14.20 17.32
CA VAL A 74 0.95 -14.80 15.98
C VAL A 74 -0.50 -14.75 15.52
N VAL A 75 -1.46 -15.16 16.35
CA VAL A 75 -2.89 -15.09 16.02
C VAL A 75 -3.33 -13.64 15.77
N PHE A 76 -2.84 -12.69 16.57
CA PHE A 76 -3.10 -11.27 16.37
C PHE A 76 -2.60 -10.78 15.00
N ILE A 77 -1.35 -11.08 14.63
CA ILE A 77 -0.75 -10.68 13.34
C ILE A 77 -1.54 -11.28 12.17
N VAL A 78 -1.84 -12.58 12.22
CA VAL A 78 -2.59 -13.28 11.16
C VAL A 78 -4.01 -12.70 11.05
N SER A 79 -4.67 -12.41 12.17
CA SER A 79 -6.01 -11.81 12.17
C SER A 79 -6.02 -10.40 11.59
N PHE A 80 -5.00 -9.60 11.91
CA PHE A 80 -4.83 -8.26 11.34
C PHE A 80 -4.58 -8.32 9.82
N ALA A 81 -3.73 -9.24 9.38
CA ALA A 81 -3.47 -9.48 7.96
C ALA A 81 -4.75 -9.91 7.23
N ASN A 82 -5.53 -10.84 7.81
CA ASN A 82 -6.80 -11.29 7.24
C ASN A 82 -7.83 -10.17 7.14
N THR A 83 -7.94 -9.31 8.15
CA THR A 83 -8.86 -8.16 8.14
C THR A 83 -8.49 -7.17 7.04
N THR A 84 -7.19 -6.92 6.88
CA THR A 84 -6.64 -6.05 5.82
C THR A 84 -6.90 -6.66 4.44
N LEU A 85 -6.69 -7.97 4.28
CA LEU A 85 -6.93 -8.68 3.03
C LEU A 85 -8.41 -8.68 2.64
N ASP A 86 -9.32 -8.93 3.57
CA ASP A 86 -10.77 -8.88 3.30
C ASP A 86 -11.19 -7.48 2.85
N SER A 87 -10.74 -6.45 3.58
CA SER A 87 -11.04 -5.05 3.26
C SER A 87 -10.46 -4.64 1.89
N ALA A 88 -9.21 -4.99 1.60
CA ALA A 88 -8.55 -4.70 0.32
C ALA A 88 -9.27 -5.43 -0.84
N THR A 89 -9.58 -6.70 -0.67
CA THR A 89 -10.30 -7.51 -1.66
C THR A 89 -11.69 -6.94 -1.93
N ARG A 90 -12.39 -6.47 -0.89
CA ARG A 90 -13.70 -5.83 -1.02
C ARG A 90 -13.61 -4.52 -1.80
N ILE A 91 -12.66 -3.65 -1.48
CA ILE A 91 -12.44 -2.37 -2.18
C ILE A 91 -12.11 -2.65 -3.65
N GLN A 92 -11.18 -3.55 -3.91
CA GLN A 92 -10.76 -3.90 -5.28
C GLN A 92 -11.92 -4.49 -6.09
N ARG A 93 -12.79 -5.31 -5.48
CA ARG A 93 -14.03 -5.77 -6.13
C ARG A 93 -14.93 -4.60 -6.49
N ILE A 94 -15.15 -3.65 -5.58
CA ILE A 94 -16.01 -2.49 -5.83
C ILE A 94 -15.43 -1.66 -6.99
N SER A 95 -14.14 -1.36 -6.97
CA SER A 95 -13.46 -0.64 -8.06
C SER A 95 -13.58 -1.38 -9.40
N LEU A 96 -13.45 -2.72 -9.40
CA LEU A 96 -13.68 -3.51 -10.61
C LEU A 96 -15.13 -3.37 -11.09
N GLN A 97 -16.11 -3.51 -10.20
CA GLN A 97 -17.52 -3.39 -10.55
C GLN A 97 -17.89 -1.99 -11.06
N GLU A 98 -17.29 -0.93 -10.51
CA GLU A 98 -17.44 0.44 -10.98
C GLU A 98 -16.95 0.62 -12.42
N ILE A 99 -15.79 0.04 -12.78
CA ILE A 99 -15.26 0.06 -14.16
C ILE A 99 -16.24 -0.61 -15.15
N PHE A 100 -16.95 -1.66 -14.69
CA PHE A 100 -17.92 -2.39 -15.51
C PHE A 100 -19.37 -1.91 -15.37
N THR A 101 -19.60 -0.78 -14.70
CA THR A 101 -20.93 -0.18 -14.56
C THR A 101 -21.26 0.64 -15.82
N GLY A 102 -22.40 0.34 -16.45
CA GLY A 102 -22.88 1.05 -17.63
C GLY A 102 -23.48 2.42 -17.29
N ARG A 103 -23.82 3.20 -18.33
CA ARG A 103 -24.49 4.52 -18.18
C ARG A 103 -25.88 4.41 -17.54
N ASP A 104 -26.49 3.24 -17.63
CA ASP A 104 -27.74 2.83 -17.02
C ASP A 104 -27.61 2.47 -15.53
N GLY A 105 -26.39 2.54 -14.97
CA GLY A 105 -26.11 2.20 -13.58
C GLY A 105 -26.08 0.70 -13.29
N THR A 106 -26.23 -0.16 -14.30
CA THR A 106 -26.17 -1.61 -14.13
C THR A 106 -24.75 -2.13 -14.33
N ILE A 107 -24.33 -3.04 -13.46
CA ILE A 107 -23.03 -3.71 -13.59
C ILE A 107 -23.15 -4.75 -14.70
N ARG A 108 -22.27 -4.68 -15.71
CA ARG A 108 -22.29 -5.61 -16.84
C ARG A 108 -21.95 -7.04 -16.40
N ARG A 109 -22.60 -8.02 -17.03
CA ARG A 109 -22.26 -9.44 -16.86
C ARG A 109 -20.83 -9.69 -17.38
N PRO A 110 -20.02 -10.54 -16.74
CA PRO A 110 -20.33 -11.39 -15.58
C PRO A 110 -20.07 -10.73 -14.21
N PHE A 111 -19.53 -9.50 -14.17
CA PHE A 111 -19.06 -8.84 -12.95
C PHE A 111 -20.17 -8.35 -12.01
N HIS A 112 -21.43 -8.42 -12.44
CA HIS A 112 -22.59 -8.26 -11.55
C HIS A 112 -22.58 -9.27 -10.38
N ASN A 113 -22.11 -10.50 -10.62
CA ASN A 113 -22.00 -11.50 -9.58
C ASN A 113 -20.79 -11.22 -8.69
N ARG A 114 -21.04 -10.97 -7.40
CA ARG A 114 -20.01 -10.68 -6.39
C ARG A 114 -18.93 -11.76 -6.32
N TYR A 115 -19.30 -13.03 -6.51
CA TYR A 115 -18.36 -14.15 -6.41
C TYR A 115 -17.41 -14.18 -7.59
N MET A 116 -17.92 -13.94 -8.81
CA MET A 116 -17.10 -13.86 -10.02
C MET A 116 -16.14 -12.67 -9.94
N ALA A 117 -16.65 -11.50 -9.53
CA ALA A 117 -15.81 -10.31 -9.39
C ALA A 117 -14.72 -10.50 -8.32
N THR A 118 -15.06 -11.08 -7.16
CA THR A 118 -14.05 -11.42 -6.13
C THR A 118 -13.05 -12.46 -6.64
N LEU A 119 -13.50 -13.50 -7.34
CA LEU A 119 -12.60 -14.54 -7.88
C LEU A 119 -11.55 -13.92 -8.81
N VAL A 120 -11.97 -13.08 -9.75
CA VAL A 120 -11.06 -12.39 -10.67
C VAL A 120 -10.05 -11.52 -9.93
N VAL A 121 -10.51 -10.76 -8.93
CA VAL A 121 -9.63 -9.94 -8.08
C VAL A 121 -8.60 -10.79 -7.33
N VAL A 122 -9.02 -11.88 -6.69
CA VAL A 122 -8.13 -12.76 -5.91
C VAL A 122 -7.14 -13.47 -6.82
N VAL A 123 -7.57 -13.95 -7.99
CA VAL A 123 -6.69 -14.60 -8.98
C VAL A 123 -5.67 -13.60 -9.53
N ALA A 124 -6.08 -12.37 -9.85
CA ALA A 124 -5.16 -11.33 -10.29
C ALA A 124 -4.14 -10.97 -9.20
N ALA A 125 -4.59 -10.83 -7.94
CA ALA A 125 -3.71 -10.58 -6.80
C ALA A 125 -2.72 -11.74 -6.59
N ALA A 126 -3.17 -12.99 -6.64
CA ALA A 126 -2.32 -14.16 -6.54
C ALA A 126 -1.29 -14.22 -7.68
N GLY A 127 -1.72 -13.96 -8.92
CA GLY A 127 -0.82 -13.87 -10.08
C GLY A 127 0.26 -12.81 -9.88
N MET A 128 -0.09 -11.66 -9.31
CA MET A 128 0.88 -10.61 -8.97
C MET A 128 1.82 -11.02 -7.83
N THR A 129 1.31 -11.65 -6.78
CA THR A 129 2.13 -12.12 -5.64
C THR A 129 3.18 -13.14 -6.09
N PHE A 130 2.78 -14.10 -6.94
CA PHE A 130 3.65 -15.17 -7.43
C PHE A 130 4.41 -14.82 -8.72
N TYR A 131 4.29 -13.59 -9.23
CA TYR A 131 5.02 -13.12 -10.41
C TYR A 131 6.54 -13.20 -10.24
N ARG A 132 7.04 -13.00 -9.01
CA ARG A 132 8.45 -13.21 -8.64
C ARG A 132 8.59 -14.28 -7.56
N PRO A 133 9.72 -15.01 -7.50
CA PRO A 133 9.99 -15.97 -6.46
C PRO A 133 9.87 -15.38 -5.05
N GLY A 134 9.48 -16.21 -4.08
CA GLY A 134 9.36 -15.80 -2.68
C GLY A 134 8.15 -14.93 -2.35
N GLY A 135 7.16 -14.83 -3.24
CA GLY A 135 5.91 -14.09 -2.98
C GLY A 135 6.09 -12.56 -2.99
N GLN A 136 7.20 -12.08 -3.55
CA GLN A 136 7.55 -10.66 -3.56
C GLN A 136 7.10 -9.92 -4.83
N GLY A 137 6.33 -10.57 -5.70
CA GLY A 137 5.93 -9.96 -6.98
C GLY A 137 5.14 -8.66 -6.80
N ALA A 138 4.30 -8.56 -5.77
CA ALA A 138 3.59 -7.32 -5.43
C ALA A 138 4.53 -6.14 -5.10
N MET A 139 5.74 -6.40 -4.58
CA MET A 139 6.72 -5.36 -4.25
C MET A 139 7.28 -4.68 -5.49
N VAL A 140 7.17 -5.30 -6.67
CA VAL A 140 7.56 -4.69 -7.95
C VAL A 140 6.76 -3.42 -8.21
N LEU A 141 5.49 -3.36 -7.80
CA LEU A 141 4.61 -2.21 -8.00
C LEU A 141 4.85 -1.08 -7.00
N TRP A 142 5.72 -1.28 -6.00
CA TRP A 142 5.98 -0.30 -4.94
C TRP A 142 6.33 1.11 -5.45
N PRO A 143 7.17 1.28 -6.48
CA PRO A 143 7.45 2.61 -7.04
C PRO A 143 6.20 3.32 -7.59
N LEU A 144 5.22 2.58 -8.11
CA LEU A 144 3.96 3.14 -8.64
C LEU A 144 3.01 3.60 -7.54
N PHE A 145 3.12 3.03 -6.34
CA PHE A 145 2.27 3.42 -5.21
C PHE A 145 2.46 4.91 -4.85
N GLY A 146 3.71 5.38 -4.87
CA GLY A 146 4.03 6.78 -4.60
C GLY A 146 3.36 7.74 -5.59
N SER A 147 3.48 7.48 -6.89
CA SER A 147 2.90 8.33 -7.93
C SER A 147 1.37 8.28 -7.94
N LEU A 148 0.76 7.10 -7.77
CA LEU A 148 -0.70 6.95 -7.69
C LEU A 148 -1.31 7.72 -6.52
N ASN A 149 -0.66 7.73 -5.34
CA ASN A 149 -1.13 8.49 -4.19
C ASN A 149 -1.11 10.00 -4.45
N GLN A 150 -0.07 10.49 -5.12
CA GLN A 150 0.00 11.91 -5.49
C GLN A 150 -1.05 12.28 -6.54
N LEU A 151 -1.32 11.38 -7.51
CA LEU A 151 -2.43 11.57 -8.45
C LEU A 151 -3.78 11.62 -7.72
N MET A 152 -4.03 10.72 -6.76
CA MET A 152 -5.25 10.77 -5.94
C MET A 152 -5.35 12.07 -5.14
N ALA A 153 -4.23 12.58 -4.61
CA ALA A 153 -4.20 13.88 -3.93
C ALA A 153 -4.56 15.03 -4.88
N ALA A 154 -4.01 15.04 -6.09
CA ALA A 154 -4.37 16.02 -7.13
C ALA A 154 -5.86 15.93 -7.50
N LEU A 155 -6.41 14.73 -7.67
CA LEU A 155 -7.83 14.53 -7.97
C LEU A 155 -8.74 14.99 -6.82
N ALA A 156 -8.37 14.68 -5.57
CA ALA A 156 -9.11 15.13 -4.40
C ALA A 156 -9.14 16.67 -4.32
N LEU A 157 -7.99 17.33 -4.49
CA LEU A 157 -7.93 18.79 -4.56
C LEU A 157 -8.71 19.34 -5.75
N GLY A 158 -8.76 18.63 -6.88
CA GLY A 158 -9.59 18.97 -8.03
C GLY A 158 -11.09 18.98 -7.70
N VAL A 159 -11.57 17.94 -7.01
CA VAL A 159 -12.97 17.87 -6.54
C VAL A 159 -13.28 19.02 -5.59
N VAL A 160 -12.40 19.31 -4.63
CA VAL A 160 -12.57 20.45 -3.70
C VAL A 160 -12.56 21.78 -4.47
N THR A 161 -11.69 21.93 -5.46
CA THR A 161 -11.63 23.13 -6.30
C THR A 161 -12.93 23.36 -7.07
N VAL A 162 -13.51 22.31 -7.65
CA VAL A 162 -14.82 22.38 -8.33
C VAL A 162 -15.93 22.70 -7.33
N TYR A 163 -15.89 22.12 -6.13
CA TYR A 163 -16.85 22.43 -5.08
C TYR A 163 -16.78 23.90 -4.64
N MET A 164 -15.58 24.43 -4.41
CA MET A 164 -15.38 25.85 -4.06
C MET A 164 -15.84 26.77 -5.19
N ALA A 165 -15.56 26.42 -6.45
CA ALA A 165 -16.04 27.15 -7.61
C ALA A 165 -17.58 27.19 -7.65
N ALA A 166 -18.25 26.06 -7.40
CA ALA A 166 -19.70 25.97 -7.37
C ALA A 166 -20.32 26.80 -6.22
N LYS A 167 -19.60 26.96 -5.10
CA LYS A 167 -19.99 27.80 -3.97
C LYS A 167 -19.55 29.27 -4.10
N LYS A 168 -18.92 29.66 -5.22
CA LYS A 168 -18.36 31.01 -5.46
C LYS A 168 -17.33 31.44 -4.40
N LEU A 169 -16.61 30.47 -3.83
CA LEU A 169 -15.51 30.68 -2.90
C LEU A 169 -14.18 30.85 -3.65
N PRO A 170 -13.14 31.45 -3.03
CA PRO A 170 -11.84 31.64 -3.68
C PRO A 170 -11.17 30.30 -4.00
N VAL A 171 -11.17 29.92 -5.27
CA VAL A 171 -10.64 28.64 -5.78
C VAL A 171 -9.11 28.56 -5.78
N LEU A 172 -8.42 29.70 -5.70
CA LEU A 172 -6.97 29.77 -5.86
C LEU A 172 -6.24 28.94 -4.79
N TYR A 173 -6.77 28.88 -3.57
CA TYR A 173 -6.19 28.15 -2.45
C TYR A 173 -6.14 26.64 -2.65
N THR A 174 -6.99 26.06 -3.49
CA THR A 174 -6.99 24.62 -3.79
C THR A 174 -6.48 24.33 -5.20
N LEU A 175 -6.73 25.23 -6.15
CA LEU A 175 -6.30 25.08 -7.54
C LEU A 175 -4.77 25.13 -7.66
N LEU A 176 -4.10 26.05 -6.96
CA LEU A 176 -2.64 26.20 -7.05
C LEU A 176 -1.92 24.97 -6.48
N PRO A 177 -2.23 24.46 -5.27
CA PRO A 177 -1.69 23.19 -4.79
C PRO A 177 -2.03 22.01 -5.69
N MET A 178 -3.27 21.94 -6.22
CA MET A 178 -3.68 20.89 -7.14
C MET A 178 -2.79 20.85 -8.39
N ALA A 179 -2.57 22.01 -9.02
CA ALA A 179 -1.77 22.13 -10.22
C ALA A 179 -0.30 21.79 -9.95
N ALA A 180 0.25 22.26 -8.83
CA ALA A 180 1.62 21.96 -8.44
C ALA A 180 1.84 20.45 -8.25
N VAL A 181 0.95 19.78 -7.49
CA VAL A 181 1.03 18.32 -7.29
C VAL A 181 0.89 17.60 -8.62
N LEU A 182 -0.12 17.95 -9.44
CA LEU A 182 -0.35 17.28 -10.72
C LEU A 182 0.85 17.39 -11.67
N VAL A 183 1.45 18.57 -11.81
CA VAL A 183 2.61 18.80 -12.69
C VAL A 183 3.82 18.03 -12.20
N LEU A 184 4.13 18.09 -10.90
CA LEU A 184 5.26 17.36 -10.31
C LEU A 184 5.08 15.85 -10.43
N THR A 185 3.86 15.35 -10.23
CA THR A 185 3.57 13.91 -10.38
C THR A 185 3.68 13.46 -11.83
N LEU A 186 3.14 14.22 -12.80
CA LEU A 186 3.28 13.90 -14.22
C LEU A 186 4.75 13.90 -14.66
N TRP A 187 5.54 14.87 -14.20
CA TRP A 187 6.99 14.89 -14.43
C TRP A 187 7.66 13.64 -13.86
N ALA A 188 7.47 13.36 -12.57
CA ALA A 188 8.10 12.22 -11.90
C ALA A 188 7.69 10.88 -12.53
N MET A 189 6.43 10.76 -12.97
CA MET A 189 5.96 9.57 -13.67
C MET A 189 6.60 9.40 -15.06
N ALA A 190 6.83 10.48 -15.80
CA ALA A 190 7.52 10.42 -17.08
C ALA A 190 9.00 9.99 -16.91
N GLU A 191 9.69 10.52 -15.91
CA GLU A 191 11.05 10.08 -15.58
C GLU A 191 11.10 8.61 -15.13
N ASN A 192 10.18 8.19 -14.26
CA ASN A 192 10.06 6.80 -13.82
C ASN A 192 9.81 5.86 -15.01
N LEU A 193 8.91 6.21 -15.92
CA LEU A 193 8.65 5.43 -17.14
C LEU A 193 9.90 5.28 -17.99
N ALA A 194 10.66 6.36 -18.22
CA ALA A 194 11.92 6.30 -18.95
C ALA A 194 12.95 5.40 -18.23
N GLY A 195 12.99 5.44 -16.89
CA GLY A 195 13.78 4.53 -16.07
C GLY A 195 13.36 3.07 -16.25
N TYR A 196 12.06 2.77 -16.22
CA TYR A 196 11.54 1.42 -16.38
C TYR A 196 11.85 0.84 -17.77
N VAL A 197 11.73 1.66 -18.82
CA VAL A 197 12.11 1.28 -20.19
C VAL A 197 13.59 0.91 -20.26
N LYS A 198 14.47 1.72 -19.66
CA LYS A 198 15.91 1.42 -19.62
C LYS A 198 16.24 0.16 -18.82
N SER A 199 15.52 -0.09 -17.73
CA SER A 199 15.71 -1.27 -16.88
C SER A 199 15.10 -2.56 -17.44
N GLY A 200 14.31 -2.49 -18.52
CA GLY A 200 13.64 -3.65 -19.12
C GLY A 200 12.47 -4.20 -18.28
N GLU A 201 11.97 -3.46 -17.30
CA GLU A 201 10.86 -3.87 -16.42
C GLU A 201 9.51 -3.70 -17.13
N ILE A 202 9.20 -4.60 -18.07
CA ILE A 202 8.05 -4.51 -18.99
C ILE A 202 6.73 -4.29 -18.24
N LEU A 203 6.52 -4.97 -17.10
CA LEU A 203 5.30 -4.84 -16.30
C LEU A 203 5.09 -3.38 -15.84
N LEU A 204 6.15 -2.76 -15.33
CA LEU A 204 6.12 -1.37 -14.87
C LEU A 204 5.97 -0.39 -16.03
N VAL A 205 6.59 -0.67 -17.18
CA VAL A 205 6.42 0.14 -18.40
C VAL A 205 4.96 0.16 -18.83
N VAL A 206 4.33 -1.02 -18.97
CA VAL A 206 2.94 -1.13 -19.44
C VAL A 206 1.98 -0.43 -18.48
N ILE A 207 2.08 -0.71 -17.18
CA ILE A 207 1.18 -0.11 -16.18
C ILE A 207 1.39 1.41 -16.11
N SER A 208 2.63 1.89 -16.09
CA SER A 208 2.93 3.33 -16.02
C SER A 208 2.43 4.07 -17.27
N ALA A 209 2.61 3.49 -18.45
CA ALA A 209 2.13 4.07 -19.70
C ALA A 209 0.60 4.19 -19.70
N ILE A 210 -0.12 3.14 -19.27
CA ILE A 210 -1.59 3.18 -19.15
C ILE A 210 -2.02 4.29 -18.18
N ILE A 211 -1.40 4.38 -16.99
CA ILE A 211 -1.76 5.41 -16.01
C ILE A 211 -1.50 6.82 -16.56
N LEU A 212 -0.35 7.04 -17.21
CA LEU A 212 -0.02 8.34 -17.80
C LEU A 212 -1.01 8.74 -18.90
N ILE A 213 -1.36 7.81 -19.80
CA ILE A 213 -2.34 8.06 -20.88
C ILE A 213 -3.70 8.41 -20.28
N LEU A 214 -4.18 7.63 -19.32
CA LEU A 214 -5.46 7.89 -18.65
C LEU A 214 -5.46 9.23 -17.90
N THR A 215 -4.34 9.57 -17.25
CA THR A 215 -4.20 10.84 -16.52
C THR A 215 -4.18 12.03 -17.47
N ALA A 216 -3.46 11.93 -18.59
CA ALA A 216 -3.44 12.96 -19.62
C ALA A 216 -4.84 13.16 -20.24
N TRP A 217 -5.53 12.07 -20.55
CA TRP A 217 -6.90 12.10 -21.04
C TRP A 217 -7.86 12.78 -20.05
N LEU A 218 -7.81 12.37 -18.78
CA LEU A 218 -8.68 12.91 -17.73
C LEU A 218 -8.42 14.41 -17.49
N THR A 219 -7.15 14.81 -17.49
CA THR A 219 -6.75 16.22 -17.32
C THR A 219 -7.26 17.06 -18.49
N GLY A 220 -7.05 16.60 -19.74
CA GLY A 220 -7.57 17.28 -20.93
C GLY A 220 -9.10 17.36 -20.96
N SER A 221 -9.79 16.28 -20.56
CA SER A 221 -11.25 16.24 -20.43
C SER A 221 -11.76 17.23 -19.38
N SER A 222 -11.05 17.34 -18.25
CA SER A 222 -11.42 18.24 -17.16
C SER A 222 -11.24 19.71 -17.55
N VAL A 223 -10.13 20.06 -18.20
CA VAL A 223 -9.88 21.42 -18.70
C VAL A 223 -10.92 21.82 -19.75
N SER A 224 -11.19 20.95 -20.72
CA SER A 224 -12.19 21.23 -21.76
C SER A 224 -13.61 21.40 -21.19
N ALA A 225 -13.99 20.61 -20.18
CA ALA A 225 -15.26 20.76 -19.49
C ALA A 225 -15.38 22.10 -18.74
N LEU A 226 -14.30 22.57 -18.11
CA LEU A 226 -14.27 23.87 -17.43
C LEU A 226 -14.38 25.04 -18.42
N LEU A 227 -13.71 24.95 -19.59
CA LEU A 227 -13.76 25.98 -20.62
C LEU A 227 -15.15 26.08 -21.28
N ARG A 228 -15.85 24.95 -21.48
CA ARG A 228 -17.22 24.94 -22.03
C ARG A 228 -18.26 25.60 -21.13
N LYS A 229 -18.07 25.59 -19.82
CA LYS A 229 -19.04 26.15 -18.84
C LYS A 229 -18.95 27.68 -18.70
N ARG A 230 -18.00 28.32 -19.38
CA ARG A 230 -17.79 29.79 -19.40
C ARG A 230 -18.51 30.51 -20.55
N HIS A 231 -19.19 29.78 -21.43
CA HIS A 231 -20.15 30.29 -22.42
C HIS A 231 -21.57 29.94 -21.99
#